data_AF-A0A642PKJ5-F1
#
_entry.id   AF-A0A642PKJ5-F1
#
_cell.length_a   1.000
_cell.length_b   1.000
_cell.length_c   1.000
_cell.angle_alpha   90.00
_cell.angle_beta   90.00
_cell.angle_gamma   90.00
#
_symmetry.space_group_name_H-M   'P 1'
#
loop_
_entity.id
_entity.type
_entity.pdbx_description
1 polymer ?
#
loop_
_entity_poly.entity_id
_entity_poly.type
_entity_poly.pdbx_seq_one_letter_code
_entity_poly.pdbx_strand_id
1 'polypeptide(L)'
;EYNQNTYKEDLESGKVNGYGYQEGYLIPTTEKQDRIIKNTFLETVDQGYSLVGNHCSIVVQKSLNKAGIETMNKMKVTNRQTGNIFNVKVNPYLLSKAYQAIEKNNPLGYIIRRNK
;
A
#
# COMPACT_ATOMS: atom_id res chain seq x y z
N GLU A 1 5.27 -14.09 16.75
CA GLU A 1 5.06 -12.88 15.91
C GLU A 1 3.60 -12.82 15.48
N TYR A 2 2.96 -11.66 15.59
CA TYR A 2 1.54 -11.48 15.29
C TYR A 2 1.30 -11.66 13.77
N ASN A 3 0.51 -12.67 13.39
CA ASN A 3 0.11 -13.03 12.01
C ASN A 3 1.14 -13.78 11.13
N GLN A 4 2.19 -14.35 11.72
CA GLN A 4 3.08 -15.25 11.00
C GLN A 4 2.48 -16.67 10.96
N ASN A 5 2.24 -17.22 9.77
CA ASN A 5 1.66 -18.56 9.58
C ASN A 5 2.36 -19.31 8.43
N THR A 6 3.55 -19.82 8.70
CA THR A 6 4.34 -20.67 7.80
C THR A 6 5.29 -21.56 8.61
N TYR A 7 5.90 -22.55 7.97
CA TYR A 7 6.86 -23.43 8.62
C TYR A 7 8.21 -22.74 8.82
N LYS A 8 8.92 -23.14 9.89
CA LYS A 8 10.20 -22.54 10.27
C LYS A 8 11.26 -22.71 9.17
N GLU A 9 11.28 -23.85 8.50
CA GLU A 9 12.19 -24.12 7.38
C GLU A 9 11.95 -23.17 6.19
N ASP A 10 10.69 -22.82 5.90
CA ASP A 10 10.34 -21.91 4.81
C ASP A 10 10.77 -20.47 5.12
N LEU A 11 10.66 -20.04 6.39
CA LEU A 11 11.19 -18.75 6.86
C LEU A 11 12.70 -18.68 6.76
N GLU A 12 13.38 -19.73 7.23
CA GLU A 12 14.84 -19.82 7.21
C GLU A 12 15.40 -19.87 5.79
N SER A 13 14.63 -20.40 4.83
CA SER A 13 14.98 -20.38 3.41
C SER A 13 14.89 -19.00 2.76
N GLY A 14 14.24 -18.02 3.42
CA GLY A 14 13.99 -16.69 2.88
C GLY A 14 13.02 -16.63 1.69
N LYS A 15 12.46 -17.78 1.27
CA LYS A 15 11.54 -17.88 0.13
C LYS A 15 10.16 -17.33 0.43
N VAL A 16 9.74 -17.35 1.70
CA VAL A 16 8.47 -16.79 2.16
C VAL A 16 8.71 -15.89 3.37
N ASN A 17 7.95 -14.81 3.48
CA ASN A 17 8.03 -13.90 4.63
C ASN A 17 7.20 -14.37 5.83
N GLY A 18 6.43 -15.45 5.67
CA GLY A 18 5.53 -16.02 6.68
C GLY A 18 4.29 -15.22 7.02
N TYR A 19 4.07 -14.07 6.40
CA TYR A 19 2.87 -13.28 6.56
C TYR A 19 1.84 -13.75 5.53
N GLY A 20 0.85 -14.52 6.00
CA GLY A 20 -0.23 -15.00 5.16
C GLY A 20 -1.22 -13.89 4.80
N TYR A 21 -1.69 -13.87 3.56
CA TYR A 21 -2.84 -13.06 3.14
C TYR A 21 -4.03 -13.98 2.85
N GLN A 22 -5.23 -13.55 3.26
CA GLN A 22 -6.47 -14.19 2.81
C GLN A 22 -6.84 -13.71 1.40
N GLU A 23 -6.58 -12.43 1.13
CA GLU A 23 -6.78 -11.77 -0.15
C GLU A 23 -5.65 -10.78 -0.43
N GLY A 24 -5.35 -10.57 -1.71
CA GLY A 24 -4.44 -9.57 -2.20
C GLY A 24 -4.98 -8.96 -3.50
N TYR A 25 -4.49 -7.77 -3.84
CA TYR A 25 -4.85 -7.10 -5.08
C TYR A 25 -3.60 -6.96 -5.94
N LEU A 26 -3.59 -7.65 -7.10
CA LEU A 26 -2.46 -7.59 -8.02
C LEU A 26 -2.73 -6.50 -9.07
N ILE A 27 -1.87 -5.49 -9.07
CA ILE A 27 -1.89 -4.38 -10.02
C ILE A 27 -0.92 -4.73 -11.15
N PRO A 28 -1.38 -4.80 -12.42
CA PRO A 28 -0.49 -4.97 -13.56
C PRO A 28 0.45 -3.76 -13.69
N THR A 29 1.75 -4.05 -13.78
CA THR A 29 2.81 -3.06 -13.83
C THR A 29 3.78 -3.34 -14.97
N THR A 30 4.54 -2.32 -15.35
CA THR A 30 5.70 -2.47 -16.24
C THR A 30 6.97 -2.74 -15.43
N GLU A 31 7.99 -3.33 -16.05
CA GLU A 31 9.29 -3.54 -15.37
C GLU A 31 9.88 -2.25 -14.79
N LYS A 32 9.66 -1.11 -15.47
CA LYS A 32 10.09 0.20 -14.98
C LYS A 32 9.36 0.58 -13.70
N GLN A 33 8.05 0.37 -13.64
CA GLN A 33 7.27 0.60 -12.44
C GLN A 33 7.71 -0.32 -11.31
N ASP A 34 7.93 -1.60 -11.57
CA ASP A 34 8.40 -2.56 -10.57
C ASP A 34 9.73 -2.15 -9.94
N ARG A 35 10.68 -1.71 -10.76
CA ARG A 35 11.97 -1.19 -10.28
C ARG A 35 11.78 0.05 -9.40
N ILE A 36 10.94 1.00 -9.82
CA ILE A 36 10.66 2.21 -9.03
C ILE A 36 9.99 1.84 -7.70
N ILE A 37 8.99 0.96 -7.72
CA ILE A 37 8.27 0.50 -6.52
C ILE A 37 9.25 -0.15 -5.56
N LYS A 38 10.04 -1.12 -6.03
CA LYS A 38 11.02 -1.84 -5.20
C LYS A 38 12.03 -0.89 -4.57
N ASN A 39 12.67 -0.04 -5.37
CA ASN A 39 13.71 0.86 -4.86
C ASN A 39 13.12 1.88 -3.88
N THR A 40 11.98 2.47 -4.21
CA THR A 40 11.31 3.43 -3.31
C THR A 40 10.90 2.76 -2.00
N PHE A 41 10.41 1.52 -2.07
CA PHE A 41 10.03 0.76 -0.88
C PHE A 41 11.24 0.55 0.04
N LEU A 42 12.36 0.06 -0.52
CA LEU A 42 13.60 -0.19 0.23
C LEU A 42 14.16 1.10 0.84
N GLU A 43 14.27 2.17 0.05
CA GLU A 43 14.72 3.49 0.53
C GLU A 43 13.83 4.03 1.65
N THR A 44 12.52 3.78 1.57
CA THR A 44 11.57 4.28 2.57
C THR A 44 11.61 3.46 3.86
N VAL A 45 11.78 2.12 3.80
CA VAL A 45 11.90 1.31 5.02
C VAL A 45 13.22 1.57 5.75
N ASP A 46 14.29 1.89 5.01
CA ASP A 46 15.60 2.24 5.58
C ASP A 46 15.57 3.54 6.40
N GLN A 47 14.56 4.40 6.20
CA GLN A 47 14.34 5.61 7.01
C GLN A 47 13.78 5.32 8.41
N GLY A 48 13.47 4.06 8.74
CA GLY A 48 12.97 3.65 10.04
C GLY A 48 11.46 3.83 10.23
N TYR A 49 10.87 3.02 11.09
CA TYR A 49 9.41 3.02 11.32
C TYR A 49 8.94 4.26 12.09
N SER A 50 7.82 4.86 11.65
CA SER A 50 7.14 5.93 12.38
C SER A 50 5.63 5.80 12.23
N LEU A 51 4.90 5.90 13.35
CA LEU A 51 3.44 5.87 13.36
C LEU A 51 2.83 6.98 12.50
N VAL A 52 3.46 8.15 12.40
CA VAL A 52 2.83 9.32 11.77
C VAL A 52 3.05 9.39 10.26
N GLY A 53 4.19 8.91 9.76
CA GLY A 53 4.59 9.15 8.37
C GLY A 53 5.40 8.05 7.69
N ASN A 54 5.69 6.95 8.39
CA ASN A 54 6.50 5.86 7.84
C ASN A 54 6.09 4.48 8.38
N HIS A 55 4.79 4.21 8.45
CA HIS A 55 4.23 2.90 8.75
C HIS A 55 3.80 2.17 7.48
N CYS A 56 3.47 0.88 7.62
CA CYS A 56 3.36 -0.08 6.52
C CYS A 56 2.49 0.42 5.34
N SER A 57 1.30 0.98 5.62
CA SER A 57 0.40 1.47 4.57
C SER A 57 0.97 2.68 3.83
N ILE A 58 1.67 3.58 4.51
CA ILE A 58 2.24 4.79 3.90
C ILE A 58 3.44 4.45 3.04
N VAL A 59 4.28 3.50 3.47
CA VAL A 59 5.42 3.04 2.66
C VAL A 59 4.95 2.45 1.32
N VAL A 60 3.92 1.59 1.36
CA VAL A 60 3.31 1.03 0.14
C VAL A 60 2.74 2.14 -0.75
N GLN A 61 1.96 3.06 -0.19
CA GLN A 61 1.37 4.16 -0.94
C GLN A 61 2.42 5.11 -1.55
N LYS A 62 3.49 5.44 -0.82
CA LYS A 62 4.61 6.24 -1.34
C LYS A 62 5.27 5.55 -2.55
N SER A 63 5.53 4.26 -2.42
CA SER A 63 6.20 3.46 -3.46
C SER A 63 5.36 3.38 -4.74
N LEU A 64 4.06 3.11 -4.60
CA LEU A 64 3.12 3.08 -5.73
C LEU A 64 2.94 4.47 -6.37
N ASN A 65 2.71 5.51 -5.57
CA ASN A 65 2.56 6.88 -6.09
C ASN A 65 3.81 7.35 -6.85
N LYS A 66 5.01 6.99 -6.38
CA LYS A 66 6.29 7.32 -7.05
C LYS A 66 6.41 6.66 -8.43
N ALA A 67 5.81 5.48 -8.60
CA ALA A 67 5.71 4.77 -9.88
C ALA A 67 4.52 5.24 -10.75
N GLY A 68 3.80 6.29 -10.34
CA GLY A 68 2.64 6.82 -11.06
C GLY A 68 1.35 6.03 -10.85
N ILE A 69 1.30 5.13 -9.86
CA ILE A 69 0.13 4.32 -9.52
C ILE A 69 -0.64 5.07 -8.43
N GLU A 70 -1.86 5.50 -8.75
CA GLU A 70 -2.68 6.32 -7.85
C GLU A 70 -3.19 5.50 -6.66
N THR A 71 -3.03 6.04 -5.46
CA THR A 71 -3.44 5.38 -4.21
C THR A 71 -4.30 6.27 -3.31
N MET A 72 -4.48 7.54 -3.68
CA MET A 72 -5.14 8.53 -2.83
C MET A 72 -6.66 8.51 -2.96
N ASN A 73 -7.35 8.78 -1.85
CA ASN A 73 -8.78 9.07 -1.87
C ASN A 73 -9.02 10.55 -2.17
N LYS A 74 -10.06 10.82 -2.97
CA LYS A 74 -10.62 12.17 -3.12
C LYS A 74 -11.47 12.48 -1.88
N MET A 75 -11.11 13.55 -1.17
CA MET A 75 -11.85 14.05 -0.02
C MET A 75 -12.34 15.47 -0.29
N LYS A 76 -13.56 15.76 0.13
CA LYS A 76 -14.12 17.12 0.14
C LYS A 76 -13.83 17.73 1.49
N VAL A 77 -13.14 18.87 1.50
CA VAL A 77 -12.85 19.64 2.71
C VAL A 77 -13.58 20.97 2.59
N THR A 78 -14.44 21.25 3.55
CA THR A 78 -15.12 22.55 3.64
C THR A 78 -14.33 23.46 4.55
N ASN A 79 -13.90 24.61 4.03
CA ASN A 79 -13.37 25.67 4.86
C ASN A 79 -14.53 26.27 5.69
N ARG A 80 -14.49 26.07 7.01
CA ARG A 80 -15.56 26.54 7.90
C ARG A 80 -15.69 28.06 7.98
N GLN A 81 -14.63 28.80 7.68
CA GLN A 81 -14.64 30.27 7.73
C GLN A 81 -15.21 30.89 6.46
N THR A 82 -14.89 30.32 5.28
CA THR A 82 -15.32 30.88 3.99
C THR A 82 -16.48 30.13 3.34
N GLY A 83 -16.81 28.93 3.81
CA GLY A 83 -17.80 28.04 3.19
C GLY A 83 -17.31 27.33 1.93
N ASN A 84 -16.09 27.63 1.45
CA ASN A 84 -15.57 27.05 0.21
C ASN A 84 -15.28 25.55 0.35
N ILE A 85 -15.62 24.78 -0.69
CA ILE A 85 -15.39 23.34 -0.76
C ILE A 85 -14.19 23.07 -1.67
N PHE A 86 -13.19 22.36 -1.14
CA PHE A 86 -12.00 21.94 -1.87
C PHE A 86 -12.01 20.43 -2.05
N ASN A 87 -11.68 19.98 -3.26
CA ASN A 87 -11.41 18.56 -3.53
C ASN A 87 -9.92 18.31 -3.38
N VAL A 88 -9.52 17.58 -2.35
CA VAL A 88 -8.13 17.22 -2.09
C VAL A 88 -7.93 15.72 -2.29
N LYS A 89 -6.71 15.32 -2.65
CA LYS A 89 -6.29 13.92 -2.68
C LYS A 89 -5.45 13.64 -1.45
N VAL A 90 -5.77 12.59 -0.70
CA VAL A 90 -5.01 12.19 0.47
C VAL A 90 -4.77 10.68 0.49
N ASN A 91 -3.57 10.29 0.93
CA ASN A 91 -3.23 8.90 1.21
C ASN A 91 -3.93 8.46 2.50
N PRO A 92 -4.83 7.46 2.48
CA PRO A 92 -5.48 7.02 3.70
C PRO A 92 -4.47 6.46 4.71
N TYR A 93 -4.62 6.88 5.96
CA TYR A 93 -3.76 6.42 7.06
C TYR A 93 -4.02 4.96 7.43
N LEU A 94 -5.31 4.58 7.55
CA LEU A 94 -5.74 3.23 7.92
C LEU A 94 -5.49 2.24 6.79
N LEU A 95 -4.94 1.07 7.11
CA LEU A 95 -4.60 0.01 6.14
C LEU A 95 -5.80 -0.39 5.28
N SER A 96 -6.97 -0.62 5.90
CA SER A 96 -8.19 -1.00 5.18
C SER A 96 -8.65 0.06 4.19
N LYS A 97 -8.51 1.34 4.55
CA LYS A 97 -8.85 2.46 3.67
C LYS A 97 -7.83 2.66 2.56
N ALA A 98 -6.55 2.41 2.83
CA ALA A 98 -5.51 2.43 1.82
C ALA A 98 -5.74 1.32 0.78
N TYR A 99 -6.02 0.09 1.22
CA TYR A 99 -6.35 -1.03 0.35
C TYR A 99 -7.55 -0.71 -0.56
N GLN A 100 -8.67 -0.25 0.02
CA GLN A 100 -9.86 0.15 -0.74
C GLN A 100 -9.58 1.27 -1.75
N ALA A 101 -8.74 2.24 -1.38
CA ALA A 101 -8.38 3.33 -2.28
C ALA A 101 -7.50 2.85 -3.44
N ILE A 102 -6.52 1.98 -3.15
CA ILE A 102 -5.65 1.38 -4.17
C ILE A 102 -6.48 0.56 -5.15
N GLU A 103 -7.36 -0.32 -4.68
CA GLU A 103 -8.25 -1.10 -5.55
C GLU A 103 -9.11 -0.20 -6.44
N LYS A 104 -9.79 0.79 -5.83
CA LYS A 104 -10.68 1.71 -6.55
C LYS A 104 -9.97 2.51 -7.64
N ASN A 105 -8.74 2.94 -7.39
CA ASN A 105 -7.98 3.78 -8.32
C ASN A 105 -7.25 2.97 -9.41
N ASN A 106 -7.14 1.65 -9.26
CA ASN A 106 -6.40 0.79 -10.18
C ASN A 106 -7.29 -0.34 -10.72
N PRO A 107 -8.43 -0.03 -11.38
CA PRO A 107 -9.50 -1.00 -11.68
C PRO A 107 -9.11 -2.14 -12.64
N LEU A 108 -7.96 -2.06 -13.29
CA LEU A 108 -7.41 -3.12 -14.14
C LEU A 108 -6.70 -4.23 -13.33
N GLY A 109 -6.54 -4.06 -12.02
CA GLY A 109 -6.03 -5.09 -11.14
C GLY A 109 -7.04 -6.19 -10.86
N TYR A 110 -6.56 -7.28 -10.27
CA TYR A 110 -7.38 -8.45 -9.96
C TYR A 110 -7.11 -8.97 -8.55
N ILE A 111 -8.20 -9.46 -7.93
CA ILE A 111 -8.18 -10.02 -6.59
C ILE A 111 -7.57 -11.43 -6.65
N ILE A 112 -6.55 -11.67 -5.84
CA ILE A 112 -5.98 -12.98 -5.57
C ILE A 112 -6.50 -13.42 -4.20
N ARG A 113 -7.08 -14.62 -4.13
CA ARG A 113 -7.49 -15.22 -2.86
C ARG A 113 -6.62 -16.43 -2.58
N ARG A 114 -6.24 -16.61 -1.32
CA ARG A 114 -5.60 -17.85 -0.90
C ARG A 114 -6.68 -18.93 -0.85
N ASN A 115 -6.56 -19.96 -1.68
CA ASN A 115 -7.40 -21.14 -1.55
C ASN A 115 -7.13 -21.77 -0.18
N LYS A 116 -8.21 -22.06 0.56
CA LYS A 116 -8.15 -22.68 1.88
C LYS A 116 -7.55 -24.08 1.81
#